data_AF-A0A6A7LHE7-F1
#
_entry.id   AF-A0A6A7LHE7-F1
#
_cell.length_a   1.000
_cell.length_b   1.000
_cell.length_c   1.000
_cell.angle_alpha   90.00
_cell.angle_beta   90.00
_cell.angle_gamma   90.00
#
_symmetry.space_group_name_H-M   'P 1'
#
loop_
_entity.id
_entity.type
_entity.pdbx_description
1 polymer ?
#
loop_
_entity_poly.entity_id
_entity_poly.type
_entity_poly.pdbx_seq_one_letter_code
_entity_poly.pdbx_strand_id
1 'polypeptide(L)'
;MDSENYDKIKQHANSSEIYCATMQNSSTGMQIKQKKWIYAIEERRREVAQMLAQGHSETDIAQVLHVHVSTICRDVKELKQLSQRFVFDLAKGELTYYYKQCIDGMDEIRREAWGLYKYGDWSQGVHLTVKEKIAALRLLKECNEAKFALLEKSPSVLNLKAMEEKLDNIQIKRTSH
;
A
#
# COMPACT_ATOMS: atom_id res chain seq x y z
N MET A 1 50.08 51.20 6.63
CA MET A 1 48.85 50.41 6.89
C MET A 1 49.18 49.01 6.50
N ASP A 2 49.48 48.22 7.52
CA ASP A 2 50.58 47.28 7.46
C ASP A 2 50.09 45.88 7.12
N SER A 3 50.89 45.17 6.33
CA SER A 3 50.65 43.80 5.83
C SER A 3 50.23 42.81 6.93
N GLU A 4 50.61 43.08 8.17
CA GLU A 4 50.31 42.25 9.36
C GLU A 4 48.83 42.24 9.79
N ASN A 5 48.07 43.28 9.45
CA ASN A 5 46.66 43.37 9.86
C ASN A 5 45.73 42.59 8.90
N TYR A 6 46.12 42.43 7.64
CA TYR A 6 45.33 41.71 6.63
C TYR A 6 45.34 40.19 6.85
N ASP A 7 46.43 39.62 7.38
CA ASP A 7 46.56 38.18 7.60
C ASP A 7 45.81 37.70 8.86
N LYS A 8 45.72 38.54 9.90
CA LYS A 8 44.96 38.22 11.13
C LYS A 8 43.45 38.18 10.88
N ILE A 9 42.93 39.04 10.00
CA ILE A 9 41.50 39.05 9.63
C ILE A 9 41.15 37.80 8.79
N LYS A 10 42.05 37.35 7.89
CA LYS A 10 41.85 36.12 7.11
C LYS A 10 41.88 34.86 7.95
N GLN A 11 42.74 34.79 8.98
CA GLN A 11 42.80 33.63 9.88
C GLN A 11 41.54 33.49 10.75
N HIS A 12 40.98 34.60 11.24
CA HIS A 12 39.73 34.57 12.01
C HIS A 12 38.48 34.26 11.16
N ALA A 13 38.42 34.76 9.92
CA ALA A 13 37.33 34.44 8.99
C ALA A 13 37.31 32.94 8.62
N ASN A 14 38.49 32.36 8.35
CA ASN A 14 38.62 30.95 7.98
C ASN A 14 38.27 30.01 9.16
N SER A 15 38.63 30.39 10.39
CA SER A 15 38.26 29.59 11.57
C SER A 15 36.76 29.61 11.90
N SER A 16 36.04 30.67 11.52
CA SER A 16 34.58 30.79 11.66
C SER A 16 33.82 30.00 10.58
N GLU A 17 34.27 30.07 9.34
CA GLU A 17 33.70 29.30 8.22
C GLU A 17 33.88 27.78 8.40
N ILE A 18 35.03 27.34 8.92
CA ILE A 18 35.28 25.93 9.25
C ILE A 18 34.33 25.44 10.35
N TYR A 19 34.07 26.26 11.38
CA TYR A 19 33.19 25.88 12.50
C TYR A 19 31.72 25.74 12.06
N CYS A 20 31.27 26.58 11.13
CA CYS A 20 29.92 26.52 10.56
C CYS A 20 29.74 25.33 9.58
N ALA A 21 30.75 25.04 8.75
CA ALA A 21 30.75 23.88 7.85
C ALA A 21 30.76 22.53 8.60
N THR A 22 31.44 22.45 9.76
CA THR A 22 31.41 21.25 10.61
C THR A 22 30.06 21.00 11.30
N MET A 23 29.28 22.06 11.58
CA MET A 23 27.93 21.94 12.15
C MET A 23 26.88 21.53 11.10
N GLN A 24 27.08 21.91 9.83
CA GLN A 24 26.18 21.52 8.74
C GLN A 24 26.40 20.06 8.31
N ASN A 25 27.65 19.57 8.27
CA ASN A 25 27.98 18.19 7.87
C ASN A 25 27.52 17.12 8.88
N SER A 26 27.46 17.44 10.17
CA SER A 26 27.02 16.52 11.22
C SER A 26 25.51 16.26 11.19
N SER A 27 24.70 17.28 10.88
CA SER A 27 23.24 17.16 10.78
C SER A 27 22.79 16.36 9.54
N THR A 28 23.43 16.55 8.39
CA THR A 28 23.13 15.80 7.15
C THR A 28 23.51 14.32 7.29
N GLY A 29 24.67 14.02 7.87
CA GLY A 29 25.08 12.63 8.14
C GLY A 29 24.16 11.89 9.11
N MET A 30 23.61 12.60 10.11
CA MET A 30 22.67 12.03 11.07
C MET A 30 21.32 11.69 10.41
N GLN A 31 20.82 12.56 9.52
CA GLN A 31 19.58 12.29 8.77
C GLN A 31 19.71 11.11 7.80
N ILE A 32 20.85 10.96 7.12
CA ILE A 32 21.10 9.84 6.19
C ILE A 32 21.15 8.50 6.95
N LYS A 33 21.84 8.46 8.10
CA LYS A 33 21.89 7.25 8.95
C LYS A 33 20.51 6.86 9.47
N GLN A 34 19.69 7.84 9.84
CA GLN A 34 18.33 7.60 10.34
C GLN A 34 17.42 7.01 9.25
N LYS A 35 17.46 7.56 8.02
CA LYS A 35 16.71 7.01 6.87
C LYS A 35 17.12 5.57 6.55
N LYS A 36 18.43 5.27 6.59
CA LYS A 36 18.95 3.91 6.37
C LYS A 36 18.45 2.92 7.43
N TRP A 37 18.37 3.36 8.69
CA TRP A 37 17.88 2.51 9.79
C TRP A 37 16.38 2.23 9.70
N ILE A 38 15.58 3.24 9.32
CA ILE A 38 14.13 3.07 9.07
C ILE A 38 13.91 2.02 7.98
N TYR A 39 14.60 2.16 6.85
CA TYR A 39 14.50 1.21 5.75
C TYR A 39 14.85 -0.23 6.16
N ALA A 40 15.92 -0.41 6.95
CA ALA A 40 16.31 -1.74 7.44
C ALA A 40 15.25 -2.38 8.36
N ILE A 41 14.51 -1.57 9.14
CA ILE A 41 13.40 -2.06 9.96
C ILE A 41 12.20 -2.43 9.09
N GLU A 42 11.87 -1.60 8.11
CA GLU A 42 10.77 -1.86 7.18
C GLU A 42 11.01 -3.13 6.40
N GLU A 43 12.24 -3.35 5.92
CA GLU A 43 12.58 -4.55 5.18
C GLU A 43 12.54 -5.79 6.06
N ARG A 44 13.08 -5.73 7.29
CA ARG A 44 12.93 -6.82 8.26
C ARG A 44 11.45 -7.13 8.54
N ARG A 45 10.61 -6.11 8.69
CA ARG A 45 9.16 -6.30 8.91
C ARG A 45 8.47 -6.94 7.71
N ARG A 46 8.91 -6.64 6.48
CA ARG A 46 8.43 -7.28 5.26
C ARG A 46 8.74 -8.78 5.27
N GLU A 47 9.97 -9.15 5.60
CA GLU A 47 10.40 -10.55 5.73
C GLU A 47 9.63 -11.28 6.84
N VAL A 48 9.48 -10.65 8.02
CA VAL A 48 8.68 -11.19 9.13
C VAL A 48 7.23 -11.43 8.69
N ALA A 49 6.60 -10.47 8.00
CA ALA A 49 5.23 -10.62 7.51
C ALA A 49 5.09 -11.78 6.51
N GLN A 50 6.06 -11.93 5.60
CA GLN A 50 6.09 -13.04 4.65
C GLN A 50 6.19 -14.39 5.36
N MET A 51 7.10 -14.53 6.34
CA MET A 51 7.28 -15.78 7.08
C MET A 51 6.08 -16.11 7.98
N LEU A 52 5.43 -15.10 8.57
CA LEU A 52 4.18 -15.29 9.31
C LEU A 52 3.06 -15.83 8.40
N ALA A 53 2.96 -15.31 7.16
CA ALA A 53 1.99 -15.80 6.18
C ALA A 53 2.23 -17.25 5.76
N GLN A 54 3.48 -17.72 5.85
CA GLN A 54 3.88 -19.11 5.62
C GLN A 54 3.67 -20.02 6.86
N GLY A 55 3.28 -19.45 8.00
CA GLY A 55 2.98 -20.20 9.23
C GLY A 55 4.16 -20.36 10.20
N HIS A 56 5.28 -19.65 10.00
CA HIS A 56 6.41 -19.70 10.93
C HIS A 56 6.07 -19.04 12.28
N SER A 57 6.61 -19.59 13.37
CA SER A 57 6.48 -18.97 14.70
C SER A 57 7.48 -17.82 14.86
N GLU A 58 7.22 -16.89 15.79
CA GLU A 58 8.12 -15.77 16.07
C GLU A 58 9.53 -16.23 16.49
N THR A 59 9.64 -17.39 17.12
CA THR A 59 10.93 -18.01 17.48
C THR A 59 11.67 -18.56 16.27
N ASP A 60 10.98 -19.19 15.31
CA ASP A 60 11.58 -19.69 14.07
C ASP A 60 12.10 -18.52 13.23
N ILE A 61 11.29 -17.46 13.13
CA ILE A 61 11.63 -16.25 12.39
C ILE A 61 12.87 -15.57 13.00
N ALA A 62 12.94 -15.48 14.33
CA ALA A 62 14.09 -14.94 15.03
C ALA A 62 15.38 -15.72 14.71
N GLN A 63 15.28 -17.05 14.65
CA GLN A 63 16.41 -17.92 14.31
C GLN A 63 16.87 -17.72 12.86
N VAL A 64 15.95 -17.64 11.91
CA VAL A 64 16.25 -17.45 10.47
C VAL A 64 16.84 -16.07 10.19
N LEU A 65 16.27 -15.02 10.79
CA LEU A 65 16.72 -13.64 10.57
C LEU A 65 17.92 -13.25 11.45
N HIS A 66 18.39 -14.14 12.32
CA HIS A 66 19.46 -13.90 13.29
C HIS A 66 19.22 -12.65 14.16
N VAL A 67 17.97 -12.46 14.56
CA VAL A 67 17.50 -11.31 15.35
C VAL A 67 16.92 -11.82 16.65
N HIS A 68 17.11 -11.09 17.74
CA HIS A 68 16.54 -11.48 19.03
C HIS A 68 15.01 -11.56 18.98
N VAL A 69 14.43 -12.61 19.57
CA VAL A 69 12.97 -12.88 19.56
C VAL A 69 12.16 -11.66 19.99
N SER A 70 12.60 -10.91 21.00
CA SER A 70 11.88 -9.71 21.46
C SER A 70 11.76 -8.60 20.40
N THR A 71 12.71 -8.52 19.46
CA THR A 71 12.64 -7.60 18.32
C THR A 71 11.58 -8.07 17.33
N ILE A 72 11.53 -9.37 17.05
CA ILE A 72 10.48 -9.97 16.21
C ILE A 72 9.09 -9.77 16.84
N CYS A 73 8.92 -10.04 18.14
CA CYS A 73 7.65 -9.78 18.83
C CYS A 73 7.18 -8.32 18.67
N ARG A 74 8.13 -7.36 18.76
CA ARG A 74 7.84 -5.94 18.56
C ARG A 74 7.41 -5.65 17.13
N ASP A 75 8.09 -6.23 16.15
CA ASP A 75 7.72 -6.09 14.74
C ASP A 75 6.35 -6.70 14.46
N VAL A 76 6.02 -7.87 15.00
CA VAL A 76 4.69 -8.48 14.88
C VAL A 76 3.62 -7.57 15.50
N LYS A 77 3.90 -6.96 16.66
CA LYS A 77 2.98 -6.01 17.28
C LYS A 77 2.71 -4.80 16.37
N GLU A 78 3.76 -4.24 15.78
CA GLU A 78 3.64 -3.12 14.84
C GLU A 78 2.90 -3.52 13.56
N LEU A 79 3.17 -4.70 13.00
CA LEU A 79 2.43 -5.24 11.86
C LEU A 79 0.94 -5.37 12.16
N LYS A 80 0.58 -5.90 13.34
CA LYS A 80 -0.82 -5.98 13.79
C LYS A 80 -1.47 -4.60 13.89
N GLN A 81 -0.76 -3.61 14.43
CA GLN A 81 -1.27 -2.23 14.50
C GLN A 81 -1.43 -1.59 13.12
N LEU A 82 -0.50 -1.83 12.20
CA LEU A 82 -0.60 -1.35 10.83
C LEU A 82 -1.82 -1.95 10.13
N SER A 83 -2.07 -3.25 10.29
CA SER A 83 -3.28 -3.90 9.76
C SER A 83 -4.56 -3.31 10.34
N GLN A 84 -4.60 -3.01 11.65
CA GLN A 84 -5.76 -2.38 12.28
C GLN A 84 -6.02 -0.97 11.75
N ARG A 85 -4.97 -0.16 11.60
CA ARG A 85 -5.08 1.19 11.01
C ARG A 85 -5.58 1.12 9.57
N PHE A 86 -5.02 0.22 8.77
CA PHE A 86 -5.45 0.00 7.39
C PHE A 86 -6.95 -0.33 7.30
N VAL A 87 -7.44 -1.27 8.11
CA VAL A 87 -8.88 -1.63 8.13
C VAL A 87 -9.74 -0.45 8.58
N PHE A 88 -9.28 0.33 9.56
CA PHE A 88 -9.99 1.51 10.04
C PHE A 88 -10.07 2.61 8.97
N ASP A 89 -8.96 2.94 8.32
CA ASP A 89 -8.89 3.96 7.26
C ASP A 89 -9.73 3.54 6.05
N LEU A 90 -9.70 2.25 5.72
CA LEU A 90 -10.57 1.65 4.72
C LEU A 90 -12.05 1.87 5.05
N ALA A 91 -12.47 1.54 6.28
CA ALA A 91 -13.85 1.72 6.74
C ALA A 91 -14.29 3.19 6.81
N LYS A 92 -13.35 4.10 7.11
CA LYS A 92 -13.64 5.53 7.33
C LYS A 92 -13.92 6.30 6.03
N GLY A 93 -13.43 5.84 4.87
CA GLY A 93 -13.73 6.53 3.62
C GLY A 93 -13.00 6.07 2.38
N GLU A 94 -11.94 5.27 2.50
CA GLU A 94 -11.19 4.82 1.32
C GLU A 94 -11.86 3.64 0.60
N LEU A 95 -12.81 2.95 1.24
CA LEU A 95 -13.49 1.80 0.64
C LEU A 95 -14.11 2.15 -0.71
N THR A 96 -14.78 3.29 -0.84
CA THR A 96 -15.38 3.75 -2.10
C THR A 96 -14.33 3.94 -3.20
N TYR A 97 -13.13 4.43 -2.84
CA TYR A 97 -12.02 4.59 -3.77
C TYR A 97 -11.52 3.24 -4.29
N TYR A 98 -11.30 2.27 -3.42
CA TYR A 98 -10.89 0.92 -3.84
C TYR A 98 -11.98 0.23 -4.68
N TYR A 99 -13.26 0.39 -4.33
CA TYR A 99 -14.37 -0.10 -5.15
C TYR A 99 -14.34 0.50 -6.57
N LYS A 100 -14.12 1.81 -6.69
CA LYS A 100 -14.00 2.48 -7.98
C LYS A 100 -12.80 1.98 -8.78
N GLN A 101 -11.64 1.83 -8.13
CA GLN A 101 -10.45 1.28 -8.78
C GLN A 101 -10.67 -0.13 -9.29
N CYS A 102 -11.34 -1.01 -8.53
CA CYS A 102 -11.68 -2.35 -8.99
C CYS A 102 -12.60 -2.32 -10.22
N ILE A 103 -13.62 -1.45 -10.21
CA ILE A 103 -14.51 -1.26 -11.36
C ILE A 103 -13.74 -0.77 -12.59
N ASP A 104 -12.83 0.18 -12.41
CA ASP A 104 -12.01 0.73 -13.50
C ASP A 104 -11.06 -0.32 -14.07
N GLY A 105 -10.40 -1.10 -13.21
CA GLY A 105 -9.56 -2.22 -13.61
C GLY A 105 -10.35 -3.28 -14.39
N MET A 106 -11.58 -3.59 -13.98
CA MET A 106 -12.46 -4.49 -14.72
C MET A 106 -12.84 -3.93 -16.11
N ASP A 107 -13.08 -2.61 -16.22
CA ASP A 107 -13.35 -1.98 -17.50
C ASP A 107 -12.14 -1.98 -18.44
N GLU A 108 -10.93 -1.88 -17.89
CA GLU A 108 -9.69 -2.01 -18.66
C GLU A 108 -9.49 -3.45 -19.17
N ILE A 109 -9.63 -4.46 -18.31
CA ILE A 109 -9.56 -5.88 -18.71
C ILE A 109 -10.60 -6.17 -19.80
N ARG A 110 -11.82 -5.66 -19.63
CA ARG A 110 -12.88 -5.78 -20.64
C ARG A 110 -12.48 -5.13 -21.97
N ARG A 111 -11.84 -3.96 -21.95
CA ARG A 111 -11.36 -3.27 -23.16
C ARG A 111 -10.29 -4.09 -23.87
N GLU A 112 -9.30 -4.58 -23.14
CA GLU A 112 -8.22 -5.42 -23.67
C GLU A 112 -8.77 -6.73 -24.26
N ALA A 113 -9.68 -7.41 -23.55
CA ALA A 113 -10.32 -8.62 -24.05
C ALA A 113 -11.13 -8.38 -25.34
N TRP A 114 -11.80 -7.22 -25.46
CA TRP A 114 -12.45 -6.79 -26.70
C TRP A 114 -11.43 -6.51 -27.81
N GLY A 115 -10.30 -5.90 -27.47
CA GLY A 115 -9.19 -5.64 -28.38
C GLY A 115 -8.67 -6.96 -28.97
N LEU A 116 -8.34 -7.92 -28.12
CA LEU A 116 -7.92 -9.26 -28.51
C LEU A 116 -8.97 -9.92 -29.42
N TYR A 117 -10.23 -9.95 -29.02
CA TYR A 117 -11.29 -10.59 -29.81
C TYR A 117 -11.43 -10.02 -31.23
N LYS A 118 -11.40 -8.69 -31.37
CA LYS A 118 -11.63 -8.00 -32.66
C LYS A 118 -10.40 -8.00 -33.55
N TYR A 119 -9.24 -7.81 -32.97
CA TYR A 119 -8.03 -7.43 -33.71
C TYR A 119 -6.94 -8.49 -33.65
N GLY A 120 -7.03 -9.46 -32.74
CA GLY A 120 -5.95 -10.40 -32.45
C GLY A 120 -4.73 -9.68 -31.87
N ASP A 121 -3.62 -10.39 -31.78
CA ASP A 121 -2.34 -9.78 -31.41
C ASP A 121 -1.67 -9.19 -32.67
N TRP A 122 -1.77 -7.87 -32.84
CA TRP A 122 -1.12 -7.15 -33.94
C TRP A 122 0.41 -7.30 -33.93
N SER A 123 1.02 -7.63 -32.78
CA SER A 123 2.47 -7.80 -32.68
C SER A 123 2.97 -9.09 -33.34
N GLN A 124 2.09 -10.07 -33.58
CA GLN A 124 2.47 -11.37 -34.16
C GLN A 124 1.75 -11.73 -35.47
N GLY A 125 0.77 -10.92 -35.93
CA GLY A 125 0.02 -11.22 -37.16
C GLY A 125 -0.82 -12.51 -37.08
N VAL A 126 -1.08 -12.99 -35.87
CA VAL A 126 -1.81 -14.25 -35.63
C VAL A 126 -3.30 -13.96 -35.52
N HIS A 127 -4.07 -14.56 -36.43
CA HIS A 127 -5.52 -14.62 -36.28
C HIS A 127 -5.89 -15.61 -35.15
N LEU A 128 -6.60 -15.12 -34.13
CA LEU A 128 -7.13 -15.97 -33.07
C LEU A 128 -8.01 -17.09 -33.63
N THR A 129 -7.78 -18.29 -33.15
CA THR A 129 -8.63 -19.45 -33.39
C THR A 129 -10.01 -19.24 -32.78
N VAL A 130 -11.00 -20.01 -33.25
CA VAL A 130 -12.36 -20.00 -32.68
C VAL A 130 -12.35 -20.29 -31.18
N LYS A 131 -11.47 -21.19 -30.71
CA LYS A 131 -11.35 -21.53 -29.30
C LYS A 131 -10.85 -20.35 -28.46
N GLU A 132 -9.86 -19.62 -28.94
CA GLU A 132 -9.33 -18.44 -28.24
C GLU A 132 -10.32 -17.26 -28.27
N LYS A 133 -11.06 -17.09 -29.37
CA LYS A 133 -12.16 -16.13 -29.43
C LYS A 133 -13.26 -16.44 -28.41
N ILE A 134 -13.63 -17.71 -28.27
CA ILE A 134 -14.57 -18.16 -27.23
C ILE A 134 -14.01 -17.89 -25.83
N ALA A 135 -12.71 -18.11 -25.61
CA ALA A 135 -12.06 -17.81 -24.33
C ALA A 135 -12.10 -16.32 -24.00
N ALA A 136 -11.80 -15.43 -24.96
CA ALA A 136 -11.91 -13.98 -24.78
C ALA A 136 -13.35 -13.54 -24.47
N LEU A 137 -14.35 -14.12 -25.15
CA LEU A 137 -15.76 -13.86 -24.86
C LEU A 137 -16.19 -14.37 -23.47
N ARG A 138 -15.64 -15.50 -23.00
CA ARG A 138 -15.87 -15.98 -21.64
C ARG A 138 -15.29 -15.04 -20.60
N LEU A 139 -14.05 -14.58 -20.79
CA LEU A 139 -13.42 -13.59 -19.91
C LEU A 139 -14.26 -12.30 -19.84
N LEU A 140 -14.77 -11.82 -20.98
CA LEU A 140 -15.68 -10.67 -21.03
C LEU A 140 -16.96 -10.89 -20.20
N LYS A 141 -17.58 -12.08 -20.30
CA LYS A 141 -18.74 -12.45 -19.49
C LYS A 141 -18.39 -12.46 -18.00
N GLU A 142 -17.30 -13.09 -17.63
CA GLU A 142 -16.84 -13.20 -16.24
C GLU A 142 -16.53 -11.82 -15.63
N CYS A 143 -15.88 -10.93 -16.38
CA CYS A 143 -15.66 -9.55 -15.94
C CYS A 143 -16.98 -8.81 -15.67
N ASN A 144 -17.98 -8.99 -16.53
CA ASN A 144 -19.29 -8.37 -16.33
C ASN A 144 -20.01 -8.96 -15.10
N GLU A 145 -20.00 -10.28 -14.93
CA GLU A 145 -20.60 -10.95 -13.77
C GLU A 145 -19.95 -10.50 -12.46
N ALA A 146 -18.62 -10.44 -12.43
CA ALA A 146 -17.87 -9.98 -11.27
C ALA A 146 -18.10 -8.48 -10.99
N LYS A 147 -18.26 -7.64 -12.03
CA LYS A 147 -18.64 -6.24 -11.89
C LYS A 147 -20.05 -6.08 -11.30
N PHE A 148 -21.02 -6.87 -11.77
CA PHE A 148 -22.37 -6.87 -11.20
C PHE A 148 -22.36 -7.33 -9.74
N ALA A 149 -21.61 -8.38 -9.41
CA ALA A 149 -21.47 -8.85 -8.03
C ALA A 149 -20.84 -7.80 -7.09
N LEU A 150 -19.88 -7.01 -7.59
CA LEU A 150 -19.31 -5.88 -6.84
C LEU A 150 -20.34 -4.76 -6.62
N LEU A 151 -21.15 -4.45 -7.63
CA LEU A 151 -22.20 -3.42 -7.51
C LEU A 151 -23.30 -3.84 -6.52
N GLU A 152 -23.69 -5.12 -6.53
CA GLU A 152 -24.64 -5.69 -5.58
C GLU A 152 -24.15 -5.56 -4.14
N LYS A 153 -22.84 -5.72 -3.92
CA LYS A 153 -22.18 -5.61 -2.61
C LYS A 153 -21.65 -4.21 -2.31
N SER A 154 -22.00 -3.22 -3.13
CA SER A 154 -21.44 -1.87 -2.99
C SER A 154 -21.74 -1.24 -1.63
N PRO A 155 -20.85 -0.38 -1.10
CA PRO A 155 -21.05 0.25 0.21
C PRO A 155 -22.38 1.00 0.33
N SER A 156 -22.86 1.61 -0.76
CA SER A 156 -24.17 2.27 -0.80
C SER A 156 -25.34 1.28 -0.63
N VAL A 157 -25.30 0.12 -1.30
CA VAL A 157 -26.35 -0.91 -1.17
C VAL A 157 -26.33 -1.55 0.22
N LEU A 158 -25.14 -1.80 0.78
CA LEU A 158 -25.02 -2.32 2.15
C LEU A 158 -25.51 -1.31 3.19
N ASN A 159 -25.22 -0.02 3.01
CA ASN A 159 -25.75 1.03 3.88
C ASN A 159 -27.28 1.14 3.80
N LEU A 160 -27.87 1.03 2.61
CA LEU A 160 -29.32 1.00 2.44
C LEU A 160 -29.95 -0.20 3.16
N LYS A 161 -29.41 -1.41 2.96
CA LYS A 161 -29.88 -2.63 3.67
C LYS A 161 -29.79 -2.48 5.20
N ALA A 162 -28.69 -1.91 5.70
CA ALA A 162 -28.51 -1.65 7.13
C ALA A 162 -29.49 -0.58 7.67
N MET A 163 -29.91 0.37 6.83
CA MET A 163 -30.94 1.35 7.19
C MET A 163 -32.34 0.74 7.17
N GLU A 164 -32.66 -0.11 6.18
CA GLU A 164 -33.91 -0.88 6.10
C GLU A 164 -34.10 -1.76 7.33
N GLU A 165 -33.07 -2.52 7.73
CA GLU A 165 -33.12 -3.36 8.93
C GLU A 165 -33.34 -2.55 10.22
N LYS A 166 -32.73 -1.36 10.32
CA LYS A 166 -32.98 -0.45 11.45
C LYS A 166 -34.41 0.08 11.46
N LEU A 167 -34.97 0.38 10.29
CA LEU A 167 -36.35 0.85 10.15
C LEU A 167 -37.34 -0.24 10.58
N ASP A 168 -37.15 -1.48 10.13
CA ASP A 168 -38.00 -2.62 10.49
C ASP A 168 -37.99 -2.89 12.00
N ASN A 169 -36.81 -2.83 12.63
CA ASN A 169 -36.69 -2.98 14.08
C ASN A 169 -37.43 -1.88 14.87
N ILE A 170 -37.47 -0.64 14.34
CA ILE A 170 -38.24 0.45 14.94
C ILE A 170 -39.74 0.23 14.74
N GLN A 171 -40.14 -0.22 13.55
CA GLN A 171 -41.54 -0.53 13.20
C GLN A 171 -42.10 -1.62 14.14
N ILE A 172 -41.36 -2.72 14.31
CA ILE A 172 -41.73 -3.85 15.19
C ILE A 172 -41.86 -3.41 16.65
N LYS A 173 -40.95 -2.54 17.14
CA LYS A 173 -41.02 -2.01 18.51
C LYS A 173 -42.27 -1.13 18.72
N ARG A 174 -42.70 -0.38 17.70
CA ARG A 174 -43.91 0.46 17.77
C ARG A 174 -45.21 -0.32 17.74
N THR A 175 -45.26 -1.47 17.06
CA THR A 175 -46.46 -2.33 17.00
C THR A 175 -46.61 -3.26 18.20
N SER A 176 -45.58 -3.34 19.06
CA SER A 176 -45.55 -4.18 20.27
C SER A 176 -45.91 -3.40 21.55
N HIS A 177 -46.43 -2.18 21.42
CA HIS A 177 -47.00 -1.35 22.50
C HIS A 177 -48.45 -0.99 22.13
#